data_AF-A0A4P8L997-F1
#
_entry.id   AF-A0A4P8L997-F1
#
_cell.length_a   1.000
_cell.length_b   1.000
_cell.length_c   1.000
_cell.angle_alpha   90.00
_cell.angle_beta   90.00
_cell.angle_gamma   90.00
#
_symmetry.space_group_name_H-M   'P 1'
#
loop_
_entity.id
_entity.type
_entity.pdbx_description
1 polymer ?
#
loop_
_entity_poly.entity_id
_entity_poly.type
_entity_poly.pdbx_seq_one_letter_code
_entity_poly.pdbx_strand_id
1 'polypeptide(L)'
;MTDASDWSAWLREAENFEVLERAAASIYRQALRLGLPGHLLPCDDPWKLPPDKRADCIRELAGDLWVFLRERPPGWFERESFVVAAEKGERFLILRIAQEFLGYVKDRARTQAVDPRRALYRRLRQILHQEPSIAYRATSKGAFYALGAEAGTEMRLLDLSRENFADWGNPSGRVTLKDLDRRKSLLTLAELFWERACQALGTKGFVPVRDLARFIGLHYPGFSVPDPTPPAGGSGGAPERANEHEPWEESPGEAVVAGHRIRELAKQLVATWTPRQRCAFALHWGDGLTLEETAKRMGYKAAAGAAYPCRSAVESLRDFCLLWPGLSPPDLDERLFEAFVQEIATVCKSDGESRSWN
;
A
#
# COMPACT_ATOMS: atom_id res chain seq x y z
N MET A 1 20.20 14.23 -22.39
CA MET A 1 19.93 15.05 -21.21
C MET A 1 20.77 14.54 -20.06
N THR A 2 21.81 15.27 -19.65
CA THR A 2 22.88 14.74 -18.76
C THR A 2 23.39 15.77 -17.76
N ASP A 3 22.60 16.79 -17.44
CA ASP A 3 22.92 17.79 -16.40
C ASP A 3 21.63 18.16 -15.64
N ALA A 4 21.70 18.41 -14.34
CA ALA A 4 20.54 18.81 -13.54
C ALA A 4 19.95 20.17 -13.98
N SER A 5 20.77 21.00 -14.63
CA SER A 5 20.33 22.25 -15.28
C SER A 5 19.33 21.99 -16.42
N ASP A 6 19.55 20.91 -17.17
CA ASP A 6 18.78 20.48 -18.35
C ASP A 6 17.35 20.06 -17.96
N TRP A 7 17.18 19.32 -16.86
CA TRP A 7 15.84 18.93 -16.39
C TRP A 7 15.01 20.13 -15.91
N SER A 8 15.63 21.07 -15.20
CA SER A 8 14.95 22.29 -14.76
C SER A 8 14.61 23.24 -15.91
N ALA A 9 15.34 23.16 -17.03
CA ALA A 9 15.00 23.83 -18.28
C ALA A 9 13.85 23.11 -19.00
N TRP A 10 13.93 21.79 -19.14
CA TRP A 10 12.91 20.92 -19.74
C TRP A 10 11.52 21.17 -19.11
N LEU A 11 11.41 21.20 -17.78
CA LEU A 11 10.15 21.50 -17.08
C LEU A 11 9.60 22.93 -17.31
N ARG A 12 10.35 23.86 -17.91
CA ARG A 12 9.89 25.24 -18.19
C ARG A 12 9.39 25.43 -19.63
N GLU A 13 9.72 24.53 -20.53
CA GLU A 13 9.28 24.58 -21.92
C GLU A 13 7.81 24.17 -22.01
N ALA A 14 6.98 24.99 -22.67
CA ALA A 14 5.54 24.75 -22.77
C ALA A 14 5.20 23.42 -23.46
N GLU A 15 6.01 23.00 -24.45
CA GLU A 15 5.85 21.75 -25.19
C GLU A 15 5.96 20.51 -24.28
N ASN A 16 6.78 20.59 -23.22
CA ASN A 16 6.93 19.49 -22.27
C ASN A 16 5.73 19.37 -21.30
N PHE A 17 4.87 20.39 -21.20
CA PHE A 17 3.62 20.27 -20.44
C PHE A 17 2.65 19.27 -21.11
N GLU A 18 2.66 19.14 -22.45
CA GLU A 18 1.87 18.11 -23.16
C GLU A 18 2.37 16.68 -22.86
N VAL A 19 3.66 16.52 -22.54
CA VAL A 19 4.23 15.26 -22.04
C VAL A 19 3.64 14.94 -20.65
N LEU A 20 3.47 15.96 -19.80
CA LEU A 20 2.86 15.82 -18.47
C LEU A 20 1.34 15.58 -18.54
N GLU A 21 0.59 16.20 -19.45
CA GLU A 21 -0.84 15.86 -19.67
C GLU A 21 -1.02 14.41 -20.14
N ARG A 22 -0.12 13.90 -21.01
CA ARG A 22 -0.10 12.49 -21.43
C ARG A 22 0.29 11.55 -20.27
N ALA A 23 1.20 11.96 -19.40
CA ALA A 23 1.54 11.24 -18.18
C ALA A 23 0.37 11.24 -17.17
N ALA A 24 -0.30 12.37 -16.93
CA ALA A 24 -1.49 12.48 -16.10
C ALA A 24 -2.63 11.58 -16.60
N ALA A 25 -2.91 11.55 -17.90
CA ALA A 25 -3.87 10.63 -18.49
C ALA A 25 -3.45 9.14 -18.34
N SER A 26 -2.16 8.84 -18.25
CA SER A 26 -1.64 7.50 -17.92
C SER A 26 -1.78 7.17 -16.43
N ILE A 27 -1.50 8.13 -15.55
CA ILE A 27 -1.64 8.04 -14.09
C ILE A 27 -3.11 7.76 -13.75
N TYR A 28 -4.07 8.53 -14.26
CA TYR A 28 -5.50 8.29 -14.02
C TYR A 28 -5.93 6.86 -14.41
N ARG A 29 -5.50 6.35 -15.56
CA ARG A 29 -5.84 4.97 -16.00
C ARG A 29 -5.27 3.94 -15.04
N GLN A 30 -4.06 4.16 -14.52
CA GLN A 30 -3.42 3.26 -13.58
C GLN A 30 -4.02 3.38 -12.17
N ALA A 31 -4.33 4.59 -11.70
CA ALA A 31 -4.96 4.86 -10.42
C ALA A 31 -6.35 4.23 -10.32
N LEU A 32 -7.19 4.38 -11.35
CA LEU A 32 -8.49 3.70 -11.44
C LEU A 32 -8.36 2.17 -11.44
N ARG A 33 -7.36 1.63 -12.15
CA ARG A 33 -7.07 0.18 -12.17
C ARG A 33 -6.58 -0.35 -10.83
N LEU A 34 -5.85 0.47 -10.08
CA LEU A 34 -5.35 0.17 -8.74
C LEU A 34 -6.41 0.41 -7.66
N GLY A 35 -7.52 1.08 -7.97
CA GLY A 35 -8.54 1.43 -6.98
C GLY A 35 -8.10 2.49 -5.97
N LEU A 36 -7.18 3.40 -6.37
CA LEU A 36 -6.72 4.47 -5.47
C LEU A 36 -7.89 5.38 -5.08
N PRO A 37 -7.97 5.84 -3.81
CA PRO A 37 -9.01 6.76 -3.36
C PRO A 37 -9.06 8.03 -4.23
N GLY A 38 -10.23 8.32 -4.83
CA GLY A 38 -10.36 9.36 -5.85
C GLY A 38 -10.05 10.78 -5.34
N HIS A 39 -10.25 11.06 -4.05
CA HIS A 39 -9.88 12.32 -3.40
C HIS A 39 -8.37 12.61 -3.36
N LEU A 40 -7.51 11.67 -3.75
CA LEU A 40 -6.06 11.86 -3.89
C LEU A 40 -5.67 12.41 -5.27
N LEU A 41 -6.64 12.57 -6.16
CA LEU A 41 -6.52 13.11 -7.51
C LEU A 41 -7.54 14.25 -7.67
N PRO A 42 -7.33 15.18 -8.62
CA PRO A 42 -8.29 16.23 -8.93
C PRO A 42 -9.73 15.78 -9.23
N CYS A 43 -9.94 14.55 -9.75
CA CYS A 43 -11.27 13.96 -9.85
C CYS A 43 -11.24 12.42 -9.81
N ASP A 44 -12.34 11.80 -9.35
CA ASP A 44 -12.43 10.34 -9.18
C ASP A 44 -12.24 9.56 -10.50
N ASP A 45 -12.90 9.99 -11.59
CA ASP A 45 -12.87 9.32 -12.90
C ASP A 45 -13.09 10.33 -14.04
N PRO A 46 -12.02 10.80 -14.72
CA PRO A 46 -12.14 11.79 -15.79
C PRO A 46 -12.85 11.25 -17.05
N TRP A 47 -13.01 9.92 -17.21
CA TRP A 47 -13.72 9.36 -18.36
C TRP A 47 -15.24 9.38 -18.20
N LYS A 48 -15.76 9.58 -16.98
CA LYS A 48 -17.18 9.88 -16.73
C LYS A 48 -17.53 11.36 -16.92
N LEU A 49 -16.53 12.25 -17.00
CA LEU A 49 -16.74 13.68 -17.19
C LEU A 49 -16.97 14.05 -18.68
N PRO A 50 -17.72 15.15 -18.95
CA PRO A 50 -17.76 15.82 -20.25
C PRO A 50 -16.34 16.15 -20.80
N PRO A 51 -16.17 16.28 -22.14
CA PRO A 51 -14.84 16.42 -22.76
C PRO A 51 -14.02 17.63 -22.26
N ASP A 52 -14.69 18.75 -22.01
CA ASP A 52 -14.16 19.97 -21.40
C ASP A 52 -13.64 19.70 -19.99
N LYS A 53 -14.52 19.26 -19.08
CA LYS A 53 -14.17 18.96 -17.68
C LYS A 53 -13.13 17.83 -17.54
N ARG A 54 -13.09 16.92 -18.51
CA ARG A 54 -12.06 15.87 -18.61
C ARG A 54 -10.69 16.47 -18.93
N ALA A 55 -10.63 17.39 -19.89
CA ALA A 55 -9.37 18.08 -20.23
C ALA A 55 -8.88 18.89 -19.02
N ASP A 56 -9.77 19.60 -18.34
CA ASP A 56 -9.46 20.35 -17.12
C ASP A 56 -8.90 19.44 -16.01
N CYS A 57 -9.59 18.32 -15.69
CA CYS A 57 -9.13 17.39 -14.65
C CYS A 57 -7.78 16.70 -15.00
N ILE A 58 -7.51 16.43 -16.29
CA ILE A 58 -6.20 15.90 -16.75
C ILE A 58 -5.11 16.97 -16.62
N ARG A 59 -5.43 18.22 -16.97
CA ARG A 59 -4.53 19.37 -16.87
C ARG A 59 -4.18 19.73 -15.42
N GLU A 60 -5.15 19.64 -14.52
CA GLU A 60 -4.95 19.84 -13.09
C GLU A 60 -3.97 18.80 -12.53
N LEU A 61 -4.14 17.52 -12.87
CA LEU A 61 -3.19 16.48 -12.49
C LEU A 61 -1.81 16.64 -13.16
N ALA A 62 -1.74 17.21 -14.37
CA ALA A 62 -0.47 17.58 -14.99
C ALA A 62 0.23 18.73 -14.25
N GLY A 63 -0.54 19.65 -13.66
CA GLY A 63 -0.06 20.68 -12.72
C GLY A 63 0.51 20.06 -11.44
N ASP A 64 -0.23 19.17 -10.78
CA ASP A 64 0.25 18.43 -9.60
C ASP A 64 1.53 17.64 -9.91
N LEU A 65 1.57 16.98 -11.07
CA LEU A 65 2.73 16.24 -11.56
C LEU A 65 3.93 17.15 -11.80
N TRP A 66 3.71 18.36 -12.35
CA TRP A 66 4.77 19.35 -12.53
C TRP A 66 5.34 19.83 -11.20
N VAL A 67 4.48 20.12 -10.21
CA VAL A 67 4.91 20.48 -8.85
C VAL A 67 5.75 19.35 -8.24
N PHE A 68 5.24 18.12 -8.27
CA PHE A 68 5.94 16.94 -7.78
C PHE A 68 7.32 16.73 -8.43
N LEU A 69 7.44 16.90 -9.74
CA LEU A 69 8.71 16.75 -10.47
C LEU A 69 9.70 17.88 -10.15
N ARG A 70 9.19 19.09 -9.92
CA ARG A 70 9.98 20.28 -9.55
C ARG A 70 10.46 20.26 -8.09
N GLU A 71 9.73 19.61 -7.20
CA GLU A 71 10.11 19.42 -5.78
C GLU A 71 11.17 18.32 -5.58
N ARG A 72 11.58 17.61 -6.63
CA ARG A 72 12.64 16.59 -6.53
C ARG A 72 14.02 17.22 -6.38
N PRO A 73 14.93 16.60 -5.58
CA PRO A 73 16.26 17.14 -5.37
C PRO A 73 17.09 17.11 -6.67
N PRO A 74 18.12 17.97 -6.80
CA PRO A 74 19.09 17.90 -7.88
C PRO A 74 19.67 16.48 -8.02
N GLY A 75 19.87 16.02 -9.26
CA GLY A 75 20.34 14.66 -9.56
C GLY A 75 19.29 13.55 -9.43
N TRP A 76 18.05 13.81 -8.99
CA TRP A 76 17.00 12.78 -8.95
C TRP A 76 16.70 12.16 -10.33
N PHE A 77 16.85 12.95 -11.39
CA PHE A 77 16.64 12.55 -12.78
C PHE A 77 17.87 11.90 -13.43
N GLU A 78 19.05 12.00 -12.79
CA GLU A 78 20.29 11.34 -13.24
C GLU A 78 20.34 9.86 -12.83
N ARG A 79 19.35 9.40 -12.04
CA ARG A 79 19.12 7.96 -11.78
C ARG A 79 19.05 7.22 -13.12
N GLU A 80 19.84 6.15 -13.25
CA GLU A 80 19.96 5.33 -14.46
C GLU A 80 18.61 4.99 -15.11
N SER A 81 17.59 4.67 -14.30
CA SER A 81 16.23 4.38 -14.77
C SER A 81 15.53 5.50 -15.55
N PHE A 82 15.88 6.77 -15.30
CA PHE A 82 15.33 7.93 -16.00
C PHE A 82 16.12 8.25 -17.27
N VAL A 83 17.46 8.20 -17.20
CA VAL A 83 18.34 8.38 -18.37
C VAL A 83 18.01 7.33 -19.44
N VAL A 84 17.98 6.05 -19.05
CA VAL A 84 17.62 4.92 -19.94
C VAL A 84 16.18 5.02 -20.46
N ALA A 85 15.25 5.64 -19.71
CA ALA A 85 13.89 5.89 -20.19
C ALA A 85 13.83 7.03 -21.21
N ALA A 86 14.59 8.10 -21.02
CA ALA A 86 14.68 9.21 -21.98
C ALA A 86 15.35 8.78 -23.30
N GLU A 87 16.45 8.01 -23.24
CA GLU A 87 17.14 7.47 -24.42
C GLU A 87 16.26 6.54 -25.26
N LYS A 88 15.36 5.78 -24.61
CA LYS A 88 14.36 4.92 -25.29
C LYS A 88 13.18 5.71 -25.88
N GLY A 89 13.14 7.02 -25.66
CA GLY A 89 12.15 7.94 -26.19
C GLY A 89 11.03 8.30 -25.21
N GLU A 90 10.39 9.44 -25.49
CA GLU A 90 9.39 10.13 -24.68
C GLU A 90 8.32 9.21 -24.03
N ARG A 91 7.83 8.19 -24.74
CA ARG A 91 6.86 7.22 -24.20
C ARG A 91 7.36 6.48 -22.95
N PHE A 92 8.65 6.12 -22.90
CA PHE A 92 9.24 5.44 -21.75
C PHE A 92 9.46 6.40 -20.59
N LEU A 93 9.86 7.64 -20.90
CA LEU A 93 9.94 8.74 -19.91
C LEU A 93 8.57 9.01 -19.27
N ILE A 94 7.50 9.13 -20.06
CA ILE A 94 6.10 9.25 -19.60
C ILE A 94 5.73 8.11 -18.63
N LEU A 95 6.05 6.87 -18.98
CA LEU A 95 5.76 5.71 -18.12
C LEU A 95 6.56 5.75 -16.82
N ARG A 96 7.84 6.18 -16.86
CA ARG A 96 8.68 6.28 -15.66
C ARG A 96 8.19 7.38 -14.71
N ILE A 97 7.86 8.56 -15.26
CA ILE A 97 7.24 9.67 -14.53
C ILE A 97 5.94 9.20 -13.86
N ALA A 98 5.06 8.53 -14.61
CA ALA A 98 3.81 8.02 -14.09
C ALA A 98 4.00 7.00 -12.95
N GLN A 99 4.97 6.10 -13.06
CA GLN A 99 5.29 5.12 -11.99
C GLN A 99 5.72 5.81 -10.69
N GLU A 100 6.64 6.78 -10.77
CA GLU A 100 7.16 7.48 -9.59
C GLU A 100 6.09 8.37 -8.93
N PHE A 101 5.24 9.02 -9.72
CA PHE A 101 4.09 9.76 -9.18
C PHE A 101 3.04 8.84 -8.56
N LEU A 102 2.73 7.70 -9.17
CA LEU A 102 1.83 6.70 -8.58
C LEU A 102 2.40 6.10 -7.29
N GLY A 103 3.72 5.94 -7.17
CA GLY A 103 4.37 5.62 -5.90
C GLY A 103 4.06 6.68 -4.84
N TYR A 104 4.31 7.94 -5.15
CA TYR A 104 3.98 9.07 -4.26
C TYR A 104 2.49 9.20 -3.91
N VAL A 105 1.57 8.96 -4.85
CA VAL A 105 0.12 8.97 -4.56
C VAL A 105 -0.28 7.76 -3.71
N LYS A 106 0.30 6.57 -3.94
CA LYS A 106 0.16 5.43 -3.02
C LYS A 106 0.67 5.83 -1.63
N ASP A 107 1.81 6.49 -1.53
CA ASP A 107 2.39 6.94 -0.26
C ASP A 107 1.57 8.03 0.43
N ARG A 108 0.89 8.91 -0.32
CA ARG A 108 -0.12 9.83 0.22
C ARG A 108 -1.42 9.14 0.64
N ALA A 109 -1.88 8.13 -0.09
CA ALA A 109 -2.97 7.25 0.36
C ALA A 109 -2.65 6.57 1.71
N ARG A 110 -1.34 6.47 2.00
CA ARG A 110 -0.78 5.86 3.20
C ARG A 110 -0.42 6.89 4.30
N THR A 111 -0.62 8.20 4.16
CA THR A 111 -0.28 9.21 5.21
C THR A 111 -1.46 9.67 6.09
N GLN A 112 -1.12 10.26 7.24
CA GLN A 112 -2.02 10.74 8.31
C GLN A 112 -3.23 11.55 7.83
N ALA A 113 -3.06 12.43 6.84
CA ALA A 113 -4.10 13.35 6.38
C ALA A 113 -5.27 12.63 5.69
N VAL A 114 -5.07 11.38 5.28
CA VAL A 114 -6.03 10.54 4.56
C VAL A 114 -6.67 9.52 5.51
N ASP A 115 -5.88 8.86 6.37
CA ASP A 115 -6.40 8.03 7.44
C ASP A 115 -5.52 8.07 8.72
N PRO A 116 -6.01 8.70 9.81
CA PRO A 116 -5.29 8.78 11.09
C PRO A 116 -5.15 7.46 11.85
N ARG A 117 -6.13 6.54 11.74
CA ARG A 117 -6.10 5.23 12.44
C ARG A 117 -5.05 4.34 11.81
N ARG A 118 -5.01 4.37 10.49
CA ARG A 118 -3.93 3.85 9.65
C ARG A 118 -2.58 4.35 10.20
N ALA A 119 -2.31 5.66 10.17
CA ALA A 119 -1.04 6.22 10.64
C ALA A 119 -0.63 5.82 12.08
N LEU A 120 -1.60 5.70 13.01
CA LEU A 120 -1.35 5.24 14.39
C LEU A 120 -0.83 3.81 14.48
N TYR A 121 -1.42 2.88 13.74
CA TYR A 121 -0.95 1.49 13.76
C TYR A 121 0.50 1.39 13.21
N ARG A 122 0.91 2.28 12.28
CA ARG A 122 2.32 2.45 11.84
C ARG A 122 3.22 2.74 13.00
N ARG A 123 2.85 3.79 13.72
CA ARG A 123 3.64 4.38 14.79
C ARG A 123 3.81 3.42 15.95
N LEU A 124 2.72 2.71 16.31
CA LEU A 124 2.74 1.65 17.31
C LEU A 124 3.66 0.50 16.92
N ARG A 125 3.55 -0.07 15.70
CA ARG A 125 4.44 -1.17 15.27
C ARG A 125 5.92 -0.77 15.33
N GLN A 126 6.28 0.41 14.82
CA GLN A 126 7.65 0.91 14.86
C GLN A 126 8.17 1.08 16.30
N ILE A 127 7.38 1.69 17.18
CA ILE A 127 7.76 1.92 18.58
C ILE A 127 7.93 0.59 19.33
N LEU A 128 6.94 -0.30 19.25
CA LEU A 128 6.92 -1.56 19.98
C LEU A 128 8.00 -2.53 19.51
N HIS A 129 8.34 -2.53 18.21
CA HIS A 129 9.43 -3.34 17.67
C HIS A 129 10.81 -2.85 18.10
N GLN A 130 10.97 -1.55 18.37
CA GLN A 130 12.23 -0.92 18.78
C GLN A 130 12.44 -0.87 20.30
N GLU A 131 11.46 -1.26 21.11
CA GLU A 131 11.52 -1.06 22.57
C GLU A 131 12.09 -2.32 23.27
N PRO A 132 13.27 -2.24 23.93
CA PRO A 132 13.94 -3.44 24.46
C PRO A 132 13.18 -4.21 25.54
N SER A 133 12.23 -3.56 26.23
CA SER A 133 11.38 -4.18 27.27
C SER A 133 10.18 -4.94 26.70
N ILE A 134 9.98 -4.91 25.38
CA ILE A 134 8.81 -5.43 24.69
C ILE A 134 9.20 -6.57 23.77
N ALA A 135 8.62 -7.75 24.00
CA ALA A 135 8.71 -8.83 23.03
C ALA A 135 7.73 -8.56 21.89
N TYR A 136 8.24 -8.40 20.66
CA TYR A 136 7.45 -8.13 19.47
C TYR A 136 7.46 -9.34 18.53
N ARG A 137 6.31 -9.69 17.93
CA ARG A 137 6.17 -10.82 16.99
C ARG A 137 5.29 -10.44 15.81
N ALA A 138 5.73 -10.74 14.59
CA ALA A 138 4.92 -10.69 13.38
C ALA A 138 4.56 -12.11 12.92
N THR A 139 3.35 -12.31 12.41
CA THR A 139 2.79 -13.59 11.96
C THR A 139 1.85 -13.37 10.77
N SER A 140 1.33 -14.42 10.12
CA SER A 140 0.27 -14.26 9.10
C SER A 140 -1.01 -13.64 9.66
N LYS A 141 -1.24 -13.72 10.98
CA LYS A 141 -2.37 -13.07 11.69
C LYS A 141 -2.08 -11.61 12.09
N GLY A 142 -1.01 -11.01 11.58
CA GLY A 142 -0.59 -9.64 11.88
C GLY A 142 0.48 -9.52 12.97
N ALA A 143 0.58 -8.32 13.55
CA ALA A 143 1.61 -7.92 14.52
C ALA A 143 1.09 -7.95 15.97
N PHE A 144 1.90 -8.50 16.87
CA PHE A 144 1.59 -8.70 18.28
C PHE A 144 2.75 -8.28 19.19
N TYR A 145 2.46 -7.95 20.45
CA TYR A 145 3.47 -7.66 21.46
C TYR A 145 3.11 -8.21 22.85
N ALA A 146 4.13 -8.44 23.69
CA ALA A 146 4.00 -8.81 25.09
C ALA A 146 5.04 -8.07 25.95
N LEU A 147 4.77 -7.95 27.25
CA LEU A 147 5.64 -7.23 28.20
C LEU A 147 6.33 -8.17 29.19
N GLY A 148 7.55 -7.79 29.56
CA GLY A 148 8.35 -8.47 30.57
C GLY A 148 9.44 -9.36 30.00
N ALA A 149 10.54 -9.53 30.75
CA ALA A 149 11.71 -10.31 30.34
C ALA A 149 11.42 -11.81 30.13
N GLU A 150 10.34 -12.33 30.71
CA GLU A 150 9.86 -13.72 30.56
C GLU A 150 8.97 -13.92 29.32
N ALA A 151 8.84 -12.91 28.44
CA ALA A 151 8.04 -13.01 27.22
C ALA A 151 8.72 -13.85 26.12
N GLY A 152 8.93 -15.13 26.44
CA GLY A 152 9.54 -16.13 25.57
C GLY A 152 8.66 -16.57 24.40
N THR A 153 9.21 -17.43 23.55
CA THR A 153 8.56 -17.97 22.35
C THR A 153 7.23 -18.68 22.64
N GLU A 154 7.08 -19.24 23.84
CA GLU A 154 5.94 -20.07 24.26
C GLU A 154 4.65 -19.30 24.63
N MET A 155 4.71 -17.99 24.86
CA MET A 155 3.49 -17.22 25.15
C MET A 155 2.51 -17.26 23.97
N ARG A 156 1.23 -17.46 24.27
CA ARG A 156 0.16 -17.57 23.27
C ARG A 156 -0.18 -16.20 22.67
N LEU A 157 -0.61 -16.20 21.40
CA LEU A 157 -1.30 -15.06 20.80
C LEU A 157 -2.70 -14.98 21.40
N LEU A 158 -3.09 -13.80 21.88
CA LEU A 158 -4.41 -13.53 22.45
C LEU A 158 -5.37 -13.03 21.36
N ASP A 159 -6.61 -13.51 21.41
CA ASP A 159 -7.70 -13.08 20.55
C ASP A 159 -8.62 -12.16 21.35
N LEU A 160 -8.67 -10.88 20.95
CA LEU A 160 -9.49 -9.83 21.56
C LEU A 160 -10.69 -9.46 20.66
N SER A 161 -11.01 -10.26 19.64
CA SER A 161 -12.08 -9.97 18.67
C SER A 161 -13.47 -9.78 19.30
N ARG A 162 -13.70 -10.39 20.47
CA ARG A 162 -14.96 -10.33 21.24
C ARG A 162 -15.00 -9.22 22.28
N GLU A 163 -13.88 -8.54 22.54
CA GLU A 163 -13.75 -7.56 23.60
C GLU A 163 -14.33 -6.19 23.22
N ASN A 164 -15.09 -5.59 24.13
CA ASN A 164 -15.59 -4.22 23.97
C ASN A 164 -14.64 -3.22 24.64
N PHE A 165 -13.70 -2.69 23.86
CA PHE A 165 -12.72 -1.71 24.33
C PHE A 165 -13.32 -0.41 24.89
N ALA A 166 -14.61 -0.12 24.67
CA ALA A 166 -15.28 1.01 25.33
C ALA A 166 -15.34 0.81 26.86
N ASP A 167 -15.64 -0.41 27.29
CA ASP A 167 -15.90 -0.76 28.70
C ASP A 167 -14.62 -0.86 29.53
N TRP A 168 -13.47 -0.94 28.87
CA TRP A 168 -12.14 -1.05 29.50
C TRP A 168 -11.71 0.25 30.23
N GLY A 169 -12.49 1.31 30.15
CA GLY A 169 -12.29 2.56 30.89
C GLY A 169 -11.31 3.53 30.23
N ASN A 170 -11.62 4.82 30.31
CA ASN A 170 -10.93 5.84 29.50
C ASN A 170 -9.45 6.04 29.94
N PRO A 171 -8.46 5.86 29.05
CA PRO A 171 -7.03 6.04 29.33
C PRO A 171 -6.57 7.50 29.47
N SER A 172 -7.43 8.51 29.22
CA SER A 172 -7.05 9.93 29.23
C SER A 172 -6.54 10.45 30.58
N GLY A 173 -6.85 9.75 31.68
CA GLY A 173 -6.24 10.00 33.01
C GLY A 173 -4.76 9.60 33.13
N ARG A 174 -4.20 8.91 32.13
CA ARG A 174 -2.77 8.54 32.04
C ARG A 174 -2.02 9.32 30.96
N VAL A 175 -2.67 9.59 29.82
CA VAL A 175 -2.09 10.28 28.66
C VAL A 175 -3.10 11.31 28.16
N THR A 176 -2.70 12.57 27.99
CA THR A 176 -3.60 13.56 27.40
C THR A 176 -3.61 13.47 25.87
N LEU A 177 -4.67 13.93 25.22
CA LEU A 177 -4.72 14.04 23.75
C LEU A 177 -3.53 14.82 23.15
N LYS A 178 -3.00 15.80 23.90
CA LYS A 178 -1.84 16.63 23.50
C LYS A 178 -0.50 15.91 23.58
N ASP A 179 -0.44 14.78 24.30
CA ASP A 179 0.77 13.99 24.50
C ASP A 179 0.76 12.70 23.68
N LEU A 180 -0.33 12.39 22.98
CA LEU A 180 -0.61 11.08 22.39
C LEU A 180 0.29 10.73 21.20
N ASP A 181 0.91 11.71 20.56
CA ASP A 181 1.93 11.53 19.52
C ASP A 181 3.30 11.07 20.07
N ARG A 182 3.56 11.32 21.36
CA ARG A 182 4.87 11.08 21.99
C ARG A 182 5.11 9.59 22.18
N ARG A 183 6.32 9.13 21.85
CA ARG A 183 6.75 7.71 22.02
C ARG A 183 6.43 7.18 23.42
N LYS A 184 6.80 7.94 24.46
CA LYS A 184 6.58 7.55 25.86
C LYS A 184 5.09 7.32 26.17
N SER A 185 4.22 8.20 25.69
CA SER A 185 2.77 8.09 25.88
C SER A 185 2.20 6.85 25.20
N LEU A 186 2.63 6.56 23.97
CA LEU A 186 2.20 5.36 23.24
C LEU A 186 2.68 4.07 23.90
N LEU A 187 3.87 4.07 24.51
CA LEU A 187 4.35 2.96 25.35
C LEU A 187 3.51 2.81 26.62
N THR A 188 3.21 3.88 27.35
CA THR A 188 2.31 3.84 28.53
C THR A 188 0.91 3.36 28.18
N LEU A 189 0.40 3.64 26.98
CA LEU A 189 -0.87 3.11 26.50
C LEU A 189 -0.77 1.63 26.09
N ALA A 190 0.37 1.21 25.55
CA ALA A 190 0.64 -0.20 25.27
C ALA A 190 0.75 -1.03 26.56
N GLU A 191 1.36 -0.50 27.61
CA GLU A 191 1.39 -1.07 28.97
C GLU A 191 -0.02 -1.24 29.52
N LEU A 192 -0.79 -0.15 29.59
CA LEU A 192 -2.16 -0.15 30.09
C LEU A 192 -3.09 -1.11 29.31
N PHE A 193 -2.95 -1.18 27.98
CA PHE A 193 -3.73 -2.08 27.14
C PHE A 193 -3.36 -3.55 27.36
N TRP A 194 -2.06 -3.84 27.45
CA TRP A 194 -1.58 -5.22 27.69
C TRP A 194 -2.01 -5.74 29.06
N GLU A 195 -1.90 -4.92 30.10
CA GLU A 195 -2.39 -5.26 31.45
C GLU A 195 -3.89 -5.59 31.44
N ARG A 196 -4.70 -4.73 30.82
CA ARG A 196 -6.16 -4.90 30.72
C ARG A 196 -6.55 -6.12 29.89
N ALA A 197 -5.87 -6.38 28.77
CA ALA A 197 -6.09 -7.57 27.96
C ALA A 197 -5.76 -8.86 28.71
N CYS A 198 -4.65 -8.87 29.46
CA CYS A 198 -4.29 -10.02 30.29
C CYS A 198 -5.27 -10.21 31.47
N GLN A 199 -5.79 -9.12 32.03
CA GLN A 199 -6.82 -9.16 33.06
C GLN A 199 -8.16 -9.69 32.54
N ALA A 200 -8.64 -9.18 31.40
CA ALA A 200 -9.91 -9.58 30.78
C ALA A 200 -9.93 -11.06 30.39
N LEU A 201 -8.83 -11.56 29.82
CA LEU A 201 -8.70 -12.97 29.43
C LEU A 201 -8.16 -13.90 30.53
N GLY A 202 -7.84 -13.36 31.72
CA GLY A 202 -7.29 -14.12 32.85
C GLY A 202 -5.94 -14.81 32.57
N THR A 203 -5.19 -14.37 31.55
CA THR A 203 -3.96 -15.03 31.12
C THR A 203 -2.99 -14.05 30.45
N LYS A 204 -1.68 -14.26 30.60
CA LYS A 204 -0.66 -13.45 29.94
C LYS A 204 -0.39 -13.95 28.52
N GLY A 205 -0.23 -13.04 27.57
CA GLY A 205 0.09 -13.41 26.18
C GLY A 205 0.51 -12.23 25.30
N PHE A 206 0.72 -12.56 24.04
CA PHE A 206 0.97 -11.60 22.96
C PHE A 206 -0.35 -10.98 22.50
N VAL A 207 -0.55 -9.68 22.69
CA VAL A 207 -1.78 -8.96 22.28
C VAL A 207 -1.62 -8.33 20.90
N PRO A 208 -2.70 -8.21 20.08
CA PRO A 208 -2.63 -7.59 18.76
C PRO A 208 -2.35 -6.09 18.83
N VAL A 209 -1.36 -5.61 18.07
CA VAL A 209 -1.05 -4.17 17.96
C VAL A 209 -2.18 -3.40 17.27
N ARG A 210 -2.93 -4.06 16.36
CA ARG A 210 -4.14 -3.51 15.74
C ARG A 210 -5.21 -3.14 16.77
N ASP A 211 -5.39 -3.98 17.79
CA ASP A 211 -6.42 -3.77 18.80
C ASP A 211 -6.02 -2.67 19.80
N LEU A 212 -4.72 -2.52 20.09
CA LEU A 212 -4.20 -1.31 20.75
C LEU A 212 -4.52 -0.03 19.95
N ALA A 213 -4.32 -0.04 18.63
CA ALA A 213 -4.65 1.09 17.77
C ALA A 213 -6.16 1.40 17.79
N ARG A 214 -7.01 0.37 17.78
CA ARG A 214 -8.47 0.49 17.91
C ARG A 214 -8.89 1.04 19.27
N PHE A 215 -8.29 0.56 20.36
CA PHE A 215 -8.53 1.06 21.72
C PHE A 215 -8.18 2.56 21.82
N ILE A 216 -7.01 2.98 21.34
CA ILE A 216 -6.61 4.40 21.33
C ILE A 216 -7.57 5.22 20.44
N GLY A 217 -7.84 4.78 19.22
CA GLY A 217 -8.72 5.50 18.29
C GLY A 217 -10.19 5.62 18.75
N LEU A 218 -10.63 4.77 19.68
CA LEU A 218 -11.94 4.84 20.31
C LEU A 218 -11.98 5.87 21.46
N HIS A 219 -10.92 5.92 22.28
CA HIS A 219 -10.87 6.77 23.48
C HIS A 219 -10.33 8.19 23.24
N TYR A 220 -9.71 8.44 22.09
CA TYR A 220 -9.17 9.75 21.71
C TYR A 220 -9.78 10.23 20.37
N PRO A 221 -11.09 10.57 20.34
CA PRO A 221 -11.73 11.12 19.15
C PRO A 221 -11.04 12.43 18.74
N GLY A 222 -10.76 12.58 17.44
CA GLY A 222 -10.02 13.72 16.90
C GLY A 222 -8.50 13.62 16.99
N PHE A 223 -7.93 12.51 17.48
CA PHE A 223 -6.49 12.30 17.41
C PHE A 223 -6.00 12.05 15.98
N SER A 224 -4.93 12.76 15.62
CA SER A 224 -4.21 12.60 14.36
C SER A 224 -2.71 12.52 14.65
N VAL A 225 -2.04 11.45 14.20
CA VAL A 225 -0.62 11.18 14.49
C VAL A 225 0.29 12.03 13.60
N PRO A 226 1.00 13.04 14.12
CA PRO A 226 1.88 13.87 13.29
C PRO A 226 2.92 13.03 12.56
N ASP A 227 3.18 13.42 11.32
CA ASP A 227 4.08 12.71 10.43
C ASP A 227 5.45 12.42 11.10
N PRO A 228 5.92 11.15 11.06
CA PRO A 228 7.27 10.81 11.39
C PRO A 228 8.28 11.52 10.52
N THR A 229 9.49 11.43 11.02
CA THR A 229 10.32 12.61 11.06
C THR A 229 11.73 12.09 11.44
N PRO A 230 12.66 11.86 10.48
CA PRO A 230 13.67 10.79 10.50
C PRO A 230 15.10 11.42 10.36
N PRO A 231 16.04 11.03 9.45
CA PRO A 231 17.41 11.55 9.53
C PRO A 231 17.74 12.77 8.67
N ALA A 232 18.09 13.86 9.36
CA ALA A 232 18.78 15.05 8.83
C ALA A 232 20.16 14.75 8.22
N GLY A 233 20.49 15.35 7.08
CA GLY A 233 21.85 15.42 6.54
C GLY A 233 22.63 16.56 7.18
N GLY A 234 23.13 16.36 8.40
CA GLY A 234 23.41 17.47 9.32
C GLY A 234 24.54 18.45 8.93
N SER A 235 24.21 19.75 9.02
CA SER A 235 25.15 20.82 9.41
C SER A 235 24.40 22.01 10.02
N GLY A 236 24.41 22.12 11.35
CA GLY A 236 24.14 23.38 12.07
C GLY A 236 22.69 23.86 12.19
N GLY A 237 21.92 23.30 13.14
CA GLY A 237 20.76 24.00 13.73
C GLY A 237 19.44 23.23 13.77
N ALA A 238 19.28 22.38 14.79
CA ALA A 238 18.07 21.61 15.13
C ALA A 238 17.61 20.58 14.07
N PRO A 239 17.13 19.39 14.48
CA PRO A 239 17.00 18.26 13.58
C PRO A 239 15.80 18.39 12.64
N GLU A 240 16.14 18.71 11.40
CA GLU A 240 15.46 18.42 10.13
C GLU A 240 14.86 17.01 10.08
N ARG A 241 13.65 16.95 9.50
CA ARG A 241 12.81 15.76 9.42
C ARG A 241 11.71 15.91 8.34
N ALA A 242 11.08 14.81 7.91
CA ALA A 242 11.06 14.42 6.48
C ALA A 242 10.17 13.17 6.16
N ASN A 243 9.92 12.29 7.16
CA ASN A 243 9.18 11.02 7.12
C ASN A 243 9.74 9.86 6.28
N GLU A 244 9.82 8.66 6.87
CA GLU A 244 9.74 7.41 6.12
C GLU A 244 8.69 6.50 6.77
N HIS A 245 7.67 6.19 5.98
CA HIS A 245 6.31 5.78 6.35
C HIS A 245 6.00 4.50 5.53
N GLU A 246 5.63 3.34 6.11
CA GLU A 246 5.16 2.15 5.33
C GLU A 246 4.23 1.18 6.13
N PRO A 247 3.36 0.36 5.48
CA PRO A 247 1.97 0.07 5.94
C PRO A 247 1.63 -1.14 6.84
N TRP A 248 0.32 -1.23 7.11
CA TRP A 248 -0.42 -2.16 7.99
C TRP A 248 -1.93 -2.06 7.63
N GLU A 249 -2.77 -2.90 8.25
CA GLU A 249 -4.18 -3.18 7.86
C GLU A 249 -4.94 -3.87 9.03
N GLU A 250 -6.26 -3.95 9.17
CA GLU A 250 -7.42 -3.10 8.81
C GLU A 250 -8.64 -3.56 9.65
N SER A 251 -9.78 -2.88 9.54
CA SER A 251 -10.96 -3.08 10.40
C SER A 251 -11.73 -4.37 10.03
N PRO A 252 -12.35 -5.10 10.99
CA PRO A 252 -13.07 -6.36 10.71
C PRO A 252 -14.25 -6.26 9.74
N GLY A 253 -14.73 -5.05 9.40
CA GLY A 253 -15.75 -4.86 8.38
C GLY A 253 -15.19 -4.83 6.95
N GLU A 254 -13.90 -4.54 6.76
CA GLU A 254 -13.35 -4.21 5.44
C GLU A 254 -12.91 -5.47 4.68
N ALA A 255 -12.33 -6.45 5.37
CA ALA A 255 -12.10 -7.80 4.82
C ALA A 255 -13.42 -8.51 4.49
N VAL A 256 -14.51 -8.23 5.21
CA VAL A 256 -15.86 -8.72 4.89
C VAL A 256 -16.42 -8.03 3.64
N VAL A 257 -16.19 -6.72 3.47
CA VAL A 257 -16.54 -5.99 2.24
C VAL A 257 -15.70 -6.46 1.04
N ALA A 258 -14.41 -6.74 1.23
CA ALA A 258 -13.57 -7.38 0.22
C ALA A 258 -14.09 -8.79 -0.11
N GLY A 259 -14.46 -9.58 0.91
CA GLY A 259 -15.13 -10.89 0.79
C GLY A 259 -16.39 -10.87 -0.06
N HIS A 260 -17.30 -9.90 0.18
CA HIS A 260 -18.49 -9.71 -0.63
C HIS A 260 -18.22 -9.19 -2.05
N ARG A 261 -17.00 -8.75 -2.34
CA ARG A 261 -16.59 -8.15 -3.62
C ARG A 261 -15.43 -8.89 -4.30
N ILE A 262 -15.06 -10.09 -3.84
CA ILE A 262 -13.95 -10.90 -4.38
C ILE A 262 -14.01 -10.95 -5.91
N ARG A 263 -15.20 -11.14 -6.46
CA ARG A 263 -15.44 -11.26 -7.89
C ARG A 263 -15.26 -9.95 -8.66
N GLU A 264 -15.72 -8.83 -8.11
CA GLU A 264 -15.49 -7.50 -8.66
C GLU A 264 -14.01 -7.13 -8.62
N LEU A 265 -13.34 -7.42 -7.50
CA LEU A 265 -11.90 -7.21 -7.31
C LEU A 265 -11.08 -8.07 -8.28
N ALA A 266 -11.44 -9.35 -8.45
CA ALA A 266 -10.76 -10.27 -9.37
C ALA A 266 -10.92 -9.79 -10.82
N LYS A 267 -12.13 -9.35 -11.21
CA LYS A 267 -12.36 -8.72 -12.51
C LYS A 267 -11.57 -7.43 -12.70
N GLN A 268 -11.47 -6.57 -11.68
CA GLN A 268 -10.68 -5.35 -11.73
C GLN A 268 -9.19 -5.65 -11.98
N LEU A 269 -8.60 -6.56 -11.18
CA LEU A 269 -7.22 -6.99 -11.35
C LEU A 269 -6.97 -7.64 -12.72
N VAL A 270 -7.79 -8.63 -13.11
CA VAL A 270 -7.65 -9.33 -14.40
C VAL A 270 -7.85 -8.39 -15.60
N ALA A 271 -8.70 -7.37 -15.49
CA ALA A 271 -8.84 -6.35 -16.52
C ALA A 271 -7.55 -5.54 -16.76
N THR A 272 -6.66 -5.45 -15.77
CA THR A 272 -5.32 -4.83 -15.95
C THR A 272 -4.34 -5.72 -16.72
N TRP A 273 -4.54 -7.04 -16.70
CA TRP A 273 -3.62 -8.01 -17.28
C TRP A 273 -3.78 -8.15 -18.79
N THR A 274 -2.64 -8.30 -19.47
CA THR A 274 -2.56 -8.70 -20.88
C THR A 274 -3.06 -10.13 -21.08
N PRO A 275 -3.50 -10.53 -22.30
CA PRO A 275 -3.88 -11.90 -22.59
C PRO A 275 -2.82 -12.94 -22.17
N ARG A 276 -1.54 -12.63 -22.39
CA ARG A 276 -0.41 -13.50 -22.00
C ARG A 276 -0.30 -13.69 -20.49
N GLN A 277 -0.49 -12.64 -19.68
CA GLN A 277 -0.51 -12.75 -18.22
C GLN A 277 -1.70 -13.59 -17.73
N ARG A 278 -2.91 -13.37 -18.27
CA ARG A 278 -4.12 -14.14 -17.92
C ARG A 278 -3.96 -15.63 -18.23
N CYS A 279 -3.50 -15.96 -19.44
CA CYS A 279 -3.24 -17.33 -19.87
C CYS A 279 -2.17 -18.00 -19.00
N ALA A 280 -1.03 -17.33 -18.77
CA ALA A 280 0.05 -17.85 -17.92
C ALA A 280 -0.42 -18.10 -16.47
N PHE A 281 -1.19 -17.17 -15.90
CA PHE A 281 -1.69 -17.29 -14.53
C PHE A 281 -2.73 -18.42 -14.40
N ALA A 282 -3.67 -18.51 -15.34
CA ALA A 282 -4.68 -19.57 -15.36
C ALA A 282 -4.06 -20.96 -15.49
N LEU A 283 -3.02 -21.11 -16.31
CA LEU A 283 -2.32 -22.40 -16.48
C LEU A 283 -1.44 -22.76 -15.28
N HIS A 284 -0.65 -21.81 -14.76
CA HIS A 284 0.31 -22.11 -13.70
C HIS A 284 -0.33 -22.22 -12.32
N TRP A 285 -1.16 -21.24 -11.92
CA TRP A 285 -1.84 -21.24 -10.60
C TRP A 285 -3.25 -21.82 -10.65
N GLY A 286 -3.95 -21.69 -11.78
CA GLY A 286 -5.33 -22.18 -11.92
C GLY A 286 -5.47 -23.65 -12.35
N ASP A 287 -4.48 -24.22 -13.03
CA ASP A 287 -4.43 -25.64 -13.44
C ASP A 287 -3.25 -26.39 -12.80
N GLY A 288 -2.37 -25.70 -12.05
CA GLY A 288 -1.22 -26.31 -11.36
C GLY A 288 -0.08 -26.78 -12.27
N LEU A 289 -0.04 -26.34 -13.54
CA LEU A 289 0.98 -26.77 -14.50
C LEU A 289 2.35 -26.20 -14.16
N THR A 290 3.43 -26.92 -14.48
CA THR A 290 4.80 -26.38 -14.39
C THR A 290 5.04 -25.22 -15.36
N LEU A 291 6.13 -24.47 -15.17
CA LEU A 291 6.52 -23.41 -16.11
C LEU A 291 6.87 -23.94 -17.51
N GLU A 292 7.35 -25.18 -17.62
CA GLU A 292 7.60 -25.85 -18.91
C GLU A 292 6.31 -26.20 -19.64
N GLU A 293 5.35 -26.79 -18.93
CA GLU A 293 4.03 -27.13 -19.48
C GLU A 293 3.23 -25.87 -19.84
N THR A 294 3.30 -24.84 -18.98
CA THR A 294 2.71 -23.52 -19.24
C THR A 294 3.34 -22.90 -20.49
N ALA A 295 4.67 -22.90 -20.61
CA ALA A 295 5.36 -22.40 -21.80
C ALA A 295 4.94 -23.14 -23.07
N LYS A 296 4.87 -24.48 -23.01
CA LYS A 296 4.42 -25.33 -24.12
C LYS A 296 2.97 -25.03 -24.53
N ARG A 297 2.06 -24.87 -23.56
CA ARG A 297 0.65 -24.48 -23.79
C ARG A 297 0.52 -23.09 -24.41
N MET A 298 1.43 -22.17 -24.07
CA MET A 298 1.48 -20.81 -24.62
C MET A 298 2.28 -20.67 -25.94
N GLY A 299 2.74 -21.78 -26.54
CA GLY A 299 3.51 -21.76 -27.78
C GLY A 299 4.97 -21.29 -27.66
N TYR A 300 5.52 -21.18 -26.45
CA TYR A 300 6.93 -20.85 -26.23
C TYR A 300 7.84 -22.08 -26.31
N LYS A 301 9.08 -21.88 -26.77
CA LYS A 301 10.08 -22.93 -26.92
C LYS A 301 10.77 -23.37 -25.61
N ALA A 302 10.61 -22.62 -24.52
CA ALA A 302 11.26 -22.87 -23.24
C ALA A 302 10.51 -22.22 -22.07
N ALA A 303 10.67 -22.75 -20.85
CA ALA A 303 10.05 -22.25 -19.61
C ALA A 303 10.23 -20.73 -19.38
N ALA A 304 11.38 -20.19 -19.78
CA ALA A 304 11.68 -18.75 -19.69
C ALA A 304 10.62 -17.85 -20.36
N GLY A 305 9.95 -18.34 -21.42
CA GLY A 305 8.88 -17.61 -22.11
C GLY A 305 7.61 -17.43 -21.26
N ALA A 306 7.28 -18.40 -20.39
CA ALA A 306 6.18 -18.29 -19.44
C ALA A 306 6.60 -17.61 -18.12
N ALA A 307 7.88 -17.73 -17.72
CA ALA A 307 8.39 -17.18 -16.47
C ALA A 307 8.18 -15.66 -16.33
N TYR A 308 8.34 -14.89 -17.40
CA TYR A 308 8.11 -13.43 -17.38
C TYR A 308 6.61 -13.07 -17.22
N PRO A 309 5.67 -13.57 -18.05
CA PRO A 309 4.23 -13.39 -17.82
C PRO A 309 3.75 -13.83 -16.44
N CYS A 310 4.20 -14.99 -15.94
CA CYS A 310 3.84 -15.48 -14.60
C CYS A 310 4.32 -14.51 -13.51
N ARG A 311 5.60 -14.12 -13.53
CA ARG A 311 6.18 -13.19 -12.55
C ARG A 311 5.47 -11.84 -12.56
N SER A 312 5.23 -11.28 -13.75
CA SER A 312 4.56 -9.99 -13.92
C SER A 312 3.10 -10.01 -13.44
N ALA A 313 2.39 -11.14 -13.60
CA ALA A 313 1.05 -11.32 -13.02
C ALA A 313 1.09 -11.36 -11.48
N VAL A 314 2.07 -12.04 -10.87
CA VAL A 314 2.25 -12.09 -9.41
C VAL A 314 2.68 -10.74 -8.83
N GLU A 315 3.58 -10.01 -9.49
CA GLU A 315 3.95 -8.65 -9.11
C GLU A 315 2.71 -7.74 -9.12
N SER A 316 1.90 -7.81 -10.18
CA SER A 316 0.63 -7.08 -10.28
C SER A 316 -0.41 -7.51 -9.22
N LEU A 317 -0.49 -8.80 -8.89
CA LEU A 317 -1.34 -9.30 -7.81
C LEU A 317 -0.91 -8.74 -6.46
N ARG A 318 0.39 -8.80 -6.14
CA ARG A 318 0.95 -8.23 -4.90
C ARG A 318 0.68 -6.74 -4.78
N ASP A 319 0.93 -5.98 -5.85
CA ASP A 319 0.69 -4.53 -5.90
C ASP A 319 -0.77 -4.15 -5.72
N PHE A 320 -1.69 -4.98 -6.22
CA PHE A 320 -3.14 -4.81 -6.04
C PHE A 320 -3.54 -5.15 -4.60
N CYS A 321 -3.11 -6.32 -4.11
CA CYS A 321 -3.33 -6.77 -2.73
C CYS A 321 -2.95 -5.72 -1.69
N LEU A 322 -1.83 -5.00 -1.86
CA LEU A 322 -1.37 -3.90 -0.97
C LEU A 322 -2.34 -2.71 -0.80
N LEU A 323 -3.49 -2.74 -1.49
CA LEU A 323 -4.53 -1.72 -1.46
C LEU A 323 -5.88 -2.27 -0.95
N TRP A 324 -5.96 -3.55 -0.59
CA TRP A 324 -7.22 -4.21 -0.23
C TRP A 324 -7.15 -5.01 1.09
N PRO A 325 -7.96 -4.63 2.10
CA PRO A 325 -8.02 -5.34 3.38
C PRO A 325 -8.29 -6.84 3.27
N GLY A 326 -7.56 -7.59 4.09
CA GLY A 326 -7.55 -9.05 4.16
C GLY A 326 -6.85 -9.72 2.98
N LEU A 327 -6.30 -8.97 2.03
CA LEU A 327 -5.59 -9.50 0.86
C LEU A 327 -4.09 -9.20 0.85
N SER A 328 -3.58 -8.33 1.73
CA SER A 328 -2.16 -7.95 1.75
C SER A 328 -1.40 -8.50 2.97
N PRO A 329 -0.06 -8.68 2.90
CA PRO A 329 0.68 -9.45 3.89
C PRO A 329 0.56 -9.00 5.37
N PRO A 330 0.35 -7.71 5.70
CA PRO A 330 0.06 -7.24 7.05
C PRO A 330 -1.26 -7.69 7.72
N ASP A 331 -2.35 -7.98 7.00
CA ASP A 331 -3.58 -8.56 7.57
C ASP A 331 -4.16 -9.81 6.88
N LEU A 332 -3.43 -10.35 5.90
CA LEU A 332 -3.81 -11.46 5.02
C LEU A 332 -4.73 -12.50 5.67
N ASP A 333 -6.01 -12.47 5.30
CA ASP A 333 -6.90 -13.60 5.56
C ASP A 333 -6.60 -14.66 4.50
N GLU A 334 -5.90 -15.71 4.92
CA GLU A 334 -5.45 -16.81 4.04
C GLU A 334 -6.61 -17.43 3.23
N ARG A 335 -7.84 -17.45 3.76
CA ARG A 335 -9.03 -17.98 3.07
C ARG A 335 -9.60 -16.98 2.08
N LEU A 336 -9.64 -15.70 2.45
CA LEU A 336 -10.04 -14.61 1.56
C LEU A 336 -9.09 -14.51 0.36
N PHE A 337 -7.78 -14.61 0.62
CA PHE A 337 -6.75 -14.59 -0.40
C PHE A 337 -6.80 -15.84 -1.29
N GLU A 338 -6.99 -17.04 -0.72
CA GLU A 338 -7.18 -18.25 -1.52
C GLU A 338 -8.42 -18.14 -2.43
N ALA A 339 -9.56 -17.72 -1.88
CA ALA A 339 -10.78 -17.49 -2.65
C ALA A 339 -10.60 -16.41 -3.74
N PHE A 340 -9.81 -15.37 -3.46
CA PHE A 340 -9.46 -14.33 -4.42
C PHE A 340 -8.58 -14.88 -5.56
N VAL A 341 -7.56 -15.68 -5.26
CA VAL A 341 -6.72 -16.35 -6.28
C VAL A 341 -7.54 -17.33 -7.14
N GLN A 342 -8.46 -18.08 -6.53
CA GLN A 342 -9.37 -18.98 -7.24
C GLN A 342 -10.33 -18.22 -8.18
N GLU A 343 -10.90 -17.09 -7.75
CA GLU A 343 -11.78 -16.26 -8.59
C GLU A 343 -10.98 -15.56 -9.71
N ILE A 344 -9.74 -15.10 -9.46
CA ILE A 344 -8.84 -14.58 -10.51
C ILE A 344 -8.61 -15.64 -11.60
N ALA A 345 -8.30 -16.88 -11.22
CA ALA A 345 -8.11 -17.98 -12.15
C ALA A 345 -9.39 -18.26 -12.95
N THR A 346 -10.56 -18.23 -12.29
CA THR A 346 -11.88 -18.40 -12.90
C THR A 346 -12.17 -17.31 -13.94
N VAL A 347 -11.96 -16.04 -13.59
CA VAL A 347 -12.15 -14.90 -14.52
C VAL A 347 -11.20 -15.00 -15.72
N CYS A 348 -9.93 -15.36 -15.50
CA CYS A 348 -8.96 -15.58 -16.58
C CYS A 348 -9.38 -16.69 -17.56
N LYS A 349 -9.99 -17.78 -17.07
CA LYS A 349 -10.49 -18.88 -17.91
C LYS A 349 -11.72 -18.44 -18.72
N SER A 350 -12.70 -17.78 -18.11
CA SER A 350 -13.92 -17.32 -18.81
C SER A 350 -13.67 -16.29 -19.92
N ASP A 351 -12.70 -15.38 -19.72
CA ASP A 351 -12.27 -14.43 -20.76
C ASP A 351 -11.54 -15.13 -21.92
N GLY A 352 -10.91 -16.27 -21.64
CA GLY A 352 -10.12 -17.07 -22.58
C GLY A 352 -10.93 -18.01 -23.47
N GLU A 353 -11.93 -18.67 -22.91
CA GLU A 353 -12.85 -19.51 -23.70
C GLU A 353 -13.64 -18.67 -24.71
N SER A 354 -13.88 -17.39 -24.39
CA SER A 354 -14.47 -16.39 -25.28
C SER A 354 -13.53 -15.94 -26.42
N ARG A 355 -12.23 -16.25 -26.35
CA ARG A 355 -11.18 -15.79 -27.28
C ARG A 355 -10.07 -16.85 -27.39
N SER A 356 -10.24 -17.82 -28.29
CA SER A 356 -9.24 -18.88 -28.56
C SER A 356 -7.81 -18.32 -28.59
N TRP A 357 -6.95 -18.83 -27.71
CA TRP A 357 -5.63 -18.27 -27.38
C TRP A 357 -4.54 -18.45 -28.47
N ASN A 358 -4.81 -18.02 -29.70
CA ASN A 358 -3.85 -17.95 -30.82
C ASN A 358 -3.35 -16.52 -31.03
#